data_AF-A0A397Y767-F1
#
_entry.id   AF-A0A397Y767-F1
#
_cell.length_a   1.000
_cell.length_b   1.000
_cell.length_c   1.000
_cell.angle_alpha   90.00
_cell.angle_beta   90.00
_cell.angle_gamma   90.00
#
_symmetry.space_group_name_H-M   'P 1'
#
loop_
_entity.id
_entity.type
_entity.pdbx_description
1 polymer ?
#
loop_
_entity_poly.entity_id
_entity_poly.type
_entity_poly.pdbx_seq_one_letter_code
_entity_poly.pdbx_strand_id
1 'polypeptide(L)'
;MNDTLALQILQTAVSDHIFSRIAATSTSKEAWDALKEEYEGSPQVRLIKFQTLRREYENLKMYENEDIKVFTDKIVELANQLTYHELIGILKAHEARLAAREKSTSEGAFDSRVRHKNYGVTQDNSKHQGGKKWCGYCKKNNHTETECLKKQKKDDRGSHNASEAATTVMEDVWLVDS
;
A
#
# COMPACT_ATOMS: atom_id res chain seq x y z
N MET A 1 -3.01 35.60 18.35
CA MET A 1 -4.18 35.98 19.16
C MET A 1 -5.32 34.96 19.09
N ASN A 2 -5.58 34.32 17.95
CA ASN A 2 -6.74 33.42 17.83
C ASN A 2 -6.54 32.05 18.52
N ASP A 3 -5.32 31.51 18.55
CA ASP A 3 -5.05 30.18 19.12
C ASP A 3 -5.21 30.15 20.65
N THR A 4 -4.72 31.19 21.35
CA THR A 4 -4.85 31.31 22.81
C THR A 4 -6.31 31.43 23.25
N LEU A 5 -7.13 32.15 22.48
CA LEU A 5 -8.58 32.25 22.73
C LEU A 5 -9.25 30.88 22.52
N ALA A 6 -8.92 30.20 21.43
CA ALA A 6 -9.47 28.88 21.13
C ALA A 6 -9.11 27.85 22.22
N LEU A 7 -7.86 27.86 22.68
CA LEU A 7 -7.41 27.00 23.79
C LEU A 7 -8.19 27.27 25.08
N GLN A 8 -8.41 28.54 25.42
CA GLN A 8 -9.16 28.93 26.62
C GLN A 8 -10.64 28.51 26.53
N ILE A 9 -11.25 28.61 25.34
CA ILE A 9 -12.62 28.12 25.10
C ILE A 9 -12.67 26.60 25.28
N LEU A 10 -11.72 25.85 24.70
CA LEU A 10 -11.67 24.39 24.86
C LEU A 10 -11.49 23.97 26.33
N GLN A 11 -10.63 24.68 27.06
CA GLN A 11 -10.37 24.42 28.48
C GLN A 11 -11.55 24.73 29.39
N THR A 12 -12.36 25.75 29.07
CA THR A 12 -13.53 26.13 29.89
C THR A 12 -14.81 25.35 29.52
N ALA A 13 -14.87 24.76 28.33
CA ALA A 13 -16.04 24.00 27.88
C ALA A 13 -16.09 22.55 28.39
N VAL A 14 -14.98 22.03 28.92
CA VAL A 14 -14.87 20.63 29.36
C VAL A 14 -15.04 20.49 30.88
N SER A 15 -15.44 19.29 31.32
CA SER A 15 -15.52 18.97 32.75
C SER A 15 -14.13 18.80 33.37
N ASP A 16 -14.03 18.95 34.70
CA ASP A 16 -12.75 18.89 35.44
C ASP A 16 -11.93 17.62 35.17
N HIS A 17 -12.61 16.49 34.98
CA HIS A 17 -11.98 15.22 34.62
C HIS A 17 -11.22 15.31 33.29
N ILE A 18 -11.85 15.90 32.27
CA ILE A 18 -11.28 16.03 30.92
C ILE A 18 -10.30 17.21 30.86
N PHE A 19 -10.52 18.25 31.66
CA PHE A 19 -9.62 19.40 31.77
C PHE A 19 -8.19 18.96 32.10
N SER A 20 -7.99 18.02 33.03
CA SER A 20 -6.66 17.50 33.39
C SER A 20 -5.87 16.92 32.20
N ARG A 21 -6.57 16.43 31.16
CA ARG A 21 -5.94 15.88 29.94
C ARG A 21 -5.45 16.97 28.99
N ILE A 22 -6.13 18.11 28.95
CA ILE A 22 -5.81 19.24 28.05
C ILE A 22 -5.15 20.43 28.77
N ALA A 23 -4.97 20.37 30.09
CA ALA A 23 -4.34 21.43 30.87
C ALA A 23 -2.85 21.62 30.50
N ALA A 24 -2.18 20.55 30.07
CA ALA A 24 -0.76 20.57 29.73
C ALA A 24 -0.47 20.93 28.25
N THR A 25 -1.49 21.08 27.41
CA THR A 25 -1.30 21.36 25.97
C THR A 25 -1.00 22.84 25.72
N SER A 26 -0.06 23.13 24.83
CA SER A 26 0.39 24.51 24.57
C SER A 26 -0.34 25.18 23.42
N THR A 27 -1.05 24.40 22.59
CA THR A 27 -1.79 24.90 21.42
C THR A 27 -3.23 24.41 21.42
N SER A 28 -4.14 25.17 20.79
CA SER A 28 -5.53 24.73 20.67
C SER A 28 -5.68 23.44 19.85
N LYS A 29 -4.78 23.23 18.89
CA LYS A 29 -4.71 22.01 18.07
C LYS A 29 -4.37 20.78 18.92
N GLU A 30 -3.35 20.87 19.78
CA GLU A 30 -2.99 19.77 20.68
C GLU A 30 -4.12 19.43 21.64
N ALA A 31 -4.79 20.45 22.21
CA ALA A 31 -5.97 20.25 23.05
C ALA A 31 -7.09 19.53 22.28
N TRP A 32 -7.36 19.95 21.05
CA TRP A 32 -8.38 19.32 20.20
C TRP A 32 -8.03 17.87 19.83
N ASP A 33 -6.78 17.60 19.47
CA ASP A 33 -6.32 16.25 19.14
C ASP A 33 -6.39 15.32 20.37
N ALA A 34 -6.06 15.82 21.56
CA ALA A 34 -6.22 15.07 22.81
C ALA A 34 -7.68 14.77 23.14
N LEU A 35 -8.59 15.73 22.95
CA LEU A 35 -10.04 15.49 23.10
C LEU A 35 -10.53 14.44 22.11
N LYS A 36 -10.10 14.55 20.85
CA LYS A 36 -10.46 13.58 19.82
C LYS A 36 -9.98 12.17 20.17
N GLU A 37 -8.78 12.03 20.72
CA GLU A 37 -8.26 10.74 21.18
C GLU A 37 -9.02 10.19 22.40
N GLU A 38 -9.41 11.03 23.35
CA GLU A 38 -10.19 10.60 24.53
C GLU A 38 -11.58 10.07 24.12
N TYR A 39 -12.28 10.74 23.21
CA TYR A 39 -13.64 10.36 22.82
C TYR A 39 -13.69 9.29 21.72
N GLU A 40 -12.88 9.41 20.66
CA GLU A 40 -12.89 8.43 19.57
C GLU A 40 -12.03 7.20 19.90
N GLY A 41 -11.03 7.37 20.76
CA GLY A 41 -9.95 6.43 21.02
C GLY A 41 -8.73 6.65 20.13
N SER A 42 -7.62 6.03 20.51
CA SER A 42 -6.38 6.02 19.73
C SER A 42 -6.61 5.44 18.32
N PRO A 43 -5.71 5.72 17.35
CA PRO A 43 -5.78 5.10 16.01
C PRO A 43 -5.97 3.59 16.04
N GLN A 44 -5.31 2.89 16.96
CA GLN A 44 -5.41 1.45 17.15
C GLN A 44 -6.78 1.04 17.66
N VAL A 45 -7.32 1.75 18.66
CA VAL A 45 -8.68 1.50 19.19
C VAL A 45 -9.72 1.69 18.09
N ARG A 46 -9.60 2.75 17.28
CA ARG A 46 -10.50 2.98 16.14
C ARG A 46 -10.42 1.88 15.09
N LEU A 47 -9.21 1.37 14.80
CA LEU A 47 -9.03 0.25 13.87
C LEU A 47 -9.67 -1.04 14.39
N ILE A 48 -9.49 -1.35 15.68
CA ILE A 48 -10.11 -2.51 16.31
C ILE A 48 -11.64 -2.38 16.27
N LYS A 49 -12.19 -1.20 16.63
CA LYS A 49 -13.64 -0.91 16.53
C LYS A 49 -14.15 -1.15 15.11
N PHE A 50 -13.44 -0.66 14.09
CA PHE A 50 -13.81 -0.87 12.69
C PHE A 50 -13.84 -2.36 12.30
N GLN A 51 -12.82 -3.12 12.70
CA GLN A 51 -12.77 -4.57 12.44
C GLN A 51 -13.89 -5.32 13.14
N THR A 52 -14.23 -4.93 14.37
CA THR A 52 -15.37 -5.49 15.12
C THR A 52 -16.68 -5.22 14.39
N LEU A 53 -16.95 -3.97 14.01
CA LEU A 53 -18.17 -3.60 13.27
C LEU A 53 -18.30 -4.37 11.95
N ARG A 54 -17.17 -4.57 11.24
CA ARG A 54 -17.18 -5.33 9.99
C ARG A 54 -17.58 -6.78 10.23
N ARG A 55 -17.05 -7.38 11.29
CA ARG A 55 -17.38 -8.74 11.68
C ARG A 55 -18.84 -8.87 12.15
N GLU A 56 -19.36 -7.87 12.84
CA GLU A 56 -20.77 -7.83 13.23
C GLU A 56 -21.68 -7.75 12.01
N TYR A 57 -21.35 -6.89 11.04
CA TYR A 57 -22.07 -6.79 9.78
C TYR A 57 -22.02 -8.09 8.96
N GLU A 58 -20.85 -8.72 8.84
CA GLU A 58 -20.69 -10.01 8.14
C GLU A 58 -21.47 -11.16 8.80
N ASN A 59 -21.66 -11.11 10.13
CA ASN A 59 -22.43 -12.11 10.88
C ASN A 59 -23.89 -11.72 11.09
N LEU A 60 -24.34 -10.59 10.53
CA LEU A 60 -25.68 -10.07 10.73
C LEU A 60 -26.69 -11.00 10.06
N LYS A 61 -27.70 -11.41 10.83
CA LYS A 61 -28.80 -12.26 10.36
C LYS A 61 -30.08 -11.89 11.09
N MET A 62 -31.20 -11.99 10.40
CA MET A 62 -32.52 -11.76 10.97
C MET A 62 -32.99 -13.01 11.71
N TYR A 63 -33.63 -12.83 12.87
CA TYR A 63 -34.24 -13.94 13.61
C TYR A 63 -35.73 -14.09 13.26
N GLU A 64 -36.30 -15.29 13.46
CA GLU A 64 -37.70 -15.60 13.10
C GLU A 64 -38.74 -14.72 13.82
N ASN A 65 -38.38 -14.21 14.99
CA ASN A 65 -39.20 -13.36 15.85
C ASN A 65 -38.85 -11.87 15.74
N GLU A 66 -38.02 -11.46 14.78
CA GLU A 66 -37.61 -10.08 14.56
C GLU A 66 -38.44 -9.42 13.46
N ASP A 67 -38.93 -8.20 13.72
CA ASP A 67 -39.62 -7.41 12.70
C ASP A 67 -38.65 -6.94 11.61
N ILE A 68 -39.08 -7.01 10.36
CA ILE A 68 -38.30 -6.63 9.17
C ILE A 68 -37.83 -5.18 9.28
N LYS A 69 -38.67 -4.28 9.82
CA LYS A 69 -38.29 -2.87 10.00
C LYS A 69 -37.12 -2.74 10.97
N VAL A 70 -37.23 -3.38 12.14
CA VAL A 70 -36.17 -3.37 13.16
C VAL A 70 -34.86 -3.95 12.60
N PHE A 71 -34.94 -5.02 11.83
CA PHE A 71 -33.76 -5.61 11.19
C PHE A 71 -33.14 -4.67 10.13
N THR A 72 -33.98 -4.02 9.32
CA THR A 72 -33.52 -3.06 8.29
C THR A 72 -32.84 -1.85 8.94
N ASP A 73 -33.39 -1.34 10.04
CA ASP A 73 -32.80 -0.23 10.78
C ASP A 73 -31.40 -0.60 11.31
N LYS A 74 -31.23 -1.82 11.84
CA LYS A 74 -29.92 -2.33 12.26
C LYS A 74 -28.91 -2.44 11.12
N ILE A 75 -29.35 -2.90 9.94
CA ILE A 75 -28.48 -2.95 8.75
C ILE A 75 -28.01 -1.53 8.39
N VAL A 76 -28.94 -0.59 8.32
CA VAL A 76 -28.64 0.80 7.95
C VAL A 76 -27.70 1.44 8.98
N GLU A 77 -27.94 1.23 10.26
CA GLU A 77 -27.08 1.73 11.34
C GLU A 77 -25.64 1.19 11.21
N LEU A 78 -25.48 -0.13 11.10
CA LEU A 78 -24.16 -0.76 10.97
C LEU A 78 -23.45 -0.34 9.67
N ALA A 79 -24.17 -0.27 8.56
CA ALA A 79 -23.60 0.18 7.27
C ALA A 79 -23.14 1.64 7.32
N ASN A 80 -23.91 2.52 7.97
CA ASN A 80 -23.53 3.92 8.14
C ASN A 80 -22.29 4.06 9.03
N GLN A 81 -22.17 3.28 10.10
CA GLN A 81 -20.98 3.28 10.94
C GLN A 81 -19.74 2.80 10.17
N LEU A 82 -19.86 1.73 9.38
CA LEU A 82 -18.76 1.21 8.57
C LEU A 82 -18.30 2.20 7.51
N THR A 83 -19.23 2.74 6.73
CA THR A 83 -18.93 3.69 5.64
C THR A 83 -18.27 4.96 6.17
N TYR A 84 -18.74 5.51 7.30
CA TYR A 84 -18.12 6.65 7.95
C TYR A 84 -16.65 6.38 8.32
N HIS A 85 -16.37 5.21 8.92
CA HIS A 85 -15.02 4.82 9.28
C HIS A 85 -14.11 4.62 8.05
N GLU A 86 -14.62 4.04 6.96
CA GLU A 86 -13.89 3.87 5.70
C GLU A 86 -13.52 5.23 5.09
N LEU A 87 -14.47 6.16 5.01
CA LEU A 87 -14.25 7.51 4.47
C LEU A 87 -13.20 8.28 5.29
N ILE A 88 -13.25 8.20 6.62
CA ILE A 88 -12.20 8.78 7.47
C ILE A 88 -10.83 8.18 7.15
N GLY A 89 -10.75 6.85 6.99
CA GLY A 89 -9.51 6.16 6.64
C GLY A 89 -8.93 6.66 5.32
N ILE A 90 -9.77 6.81 4.29
CA ILE A 90 -9.38 7.34 2.98
C ILE A 90 -8.87 8.78 3.09
N LEU A 91 -9.60 9.65 3.81
CA LEU A 91 -9.22 11.06 4.00
C LEU A 91 -7.88 11.20 4.72
N LYS A 92 -7.67 10.45 5.81
CA LYS A 92 -6.39 10.45 6.54
C LYS A 92 -5.23 9.98 5.67
N ALA A 93 -5.46 8.93 4.87
CA ALA A 93 -4.44 8.45 3.93
C ALA A 93 -4.13 9.49 2.84
N HIS A 94 -5.14 10.24 2.38
CA HIS A 94 -4.95 11.33 1.43
C HIS A 94 -4.17 12.51 2.05
N GLU A 95 -4.53 12.94 3.25
CA GLU A 95 -3.81 13.99 4.00
C GLU A 95 -2.34 13.63 4.21
N ALA A 96 -2.04 12.39 4.61
CA ALA A 96 -0.67 11.91 4.78
C ALA A 96 0.16 12.00 3.48
N ARG A 97 -0.46 11.72 2.33
CA ARG A 97 0.19 11.88 1.01
C ARG A 97 0.45 13.35 0.67
N LEU A 98 -0.46 14.25 1.03
CA LEU A 98 -0.26 15.69 0.84
C LEU A 98 0.87 16.24 1.72
N ALA A 99 0.89 15.87 3.00
CA ALA A 99 1.95 16.25 3.92
C ALA A 99 3.34 15.77 3.45
N ALA A 100 3.42 14.55 2.90
CA ALA A 100 4.65 14.02 2.32
C ALA A 100 5.11 14.82 1.08
N ARG A 101 4.19 15.40 0.31
CA ARG A 101 4.50 16.24 -0.85
C ARG A 101 5.01 17.63 -0.46
N GLU A 102 4.47 18.24 0.59
CA GLU A 102 4.88 19.57 1.06
C GLU A 102 6.33 19.59 1.58
N LYS A 103 6.80 18.49 2.18
CA LYS A 103 8.20 18.35 2.61
C LYS A 103 9.20 18.24 1.46
N SER A 104 8.74 17.96 0.23
CA SER A 104 9.62 17.75 -0.94
C SER A 104 10.00 19.03 -1.69
N THR A 105 9.43 20.20 -1.35
CA THR A 105 9.62 21.45 -2.12
C THR A 105 10.83 22.32 -1.73
N SER A 106 11.73 21.87 -0.84
CA SER A 106 13.00 22.60 -0.57
C SER A 106 14.28 21.77 -0.69
N GLU A 107 14.22 20.45 -0.90
CA GLU A 107 15.42 19.59 -0.97
C GLU A 107 15.45 18.66 -2.20
N GLY A 108 14.51 18.82 -3.13
CA GLY A 108 14.32 17.89 -4.25
C GLY A 108 14.66 18.42 -5.65
N ALA A 109 15.33 19.57 -5.79
CA ALA A 109 15.62 20.15 -7.11
C ALA A 109 17.12 20.39 -7.29
N PHE A 110 17.71 19.65 -8.23
CA PHE A 110 19.04 19.80 -8.82
C PHE A 110 20.22 19.06 -8.14
N ASP A 111 20.41 17.79 -8.49
CA ASP A 111 21.77 17.19 -8.52
C ASP A 111 22.07 16.71 -9.96
N SER A 112 22.39 17.67 -10.82
CA SER A 112 22.98 17.38 -12.13
C SER A 112 24.49 17.24 -11.95
N ARG A 113 25.00 16.01 -11.81
CA ARG A 113 26.44 15.76 -11.71
C ARG A 113 27.16 16.08 -13.03
N VAL A 114 27.65 17.30 -13.19
CA VAL A 114 28.71 17.62 -14.15
C VAL A 114 30.03 17.15 -13.55
N ARG A 115 30.53 15.99 -13.98
CA ARG A 115 31.89 15.54 -13.65
C ARG A 115 32.85 15.95 -14.76
N HIS A 116 33.59 17.03 -14.53
CA HIS A 116 34.85 17.31 -15.19
C HIS A 116 35.84 16.17 -14.90
N LYS A 117 36.41 15.55 -15.94
CA LYS A 117 37.52 14.59 -15.80
C LYS A 117 38.81 15.38 -15.59
N ASN A 118 39.55 15.10 -14.51
CA ASN A 118 40.99 15.33 -14.52
C ASN A 118 41.75 14.17 -13.86
N TYR A 119 42.90 13.88 -14.45
CA TYR A 119 43.81 12.74 -14.31
C TYR A 119 44.45 12.60 -12.91
N GLY A 120 44.83 11.36 -12.53
CA GLY A 120 45.82 11.05 -11.48
C GLY A 120 45.37 9.99 -10.44
N VAL A 121 45.43 8.69 -10.76
CA VAL A 121 46.44 7.69 -10.27
C VAL A 121 46.19 7.11 -8.86
N THR A 122 45.84 5.81 -8.85
CA THR A 122 46.00 4.68 -7.89
C THR A 122 46.09 4.97 -6.37
N GLN A 123 45.35 4.30 -5.48
CA GLN A 123 45.53 2.87 -5.14
C GLN A 123 44.34 2.29 -4.32
N ASP A 124 44.24 0.97 -4.38
CA ASP A 124 43.27 -0.01 -3.87
C ASP A 124 42.68 0.16 -2.44
N ASN A 125 41.35 -0.01 -2.29
CA ASN A 125 40.76 -1.02 -1.38
C ASN A 125 39.21 -1.12 -1.47
N SER A 126 38.76 -2.24 -2.03
CA SER A 126 37.67 -3.11 -1.52
C SER A 126 36.39 -2.50 -0.91
N LYS A 127 35.34 -2.32 -1.75
CA LYS A 127 33.97 -2.89 -1.59
C LYS A 127 32.99 -2.20 -2.56
N HIS A 128 32.96 -2.64 -3.82
CA HIS A 128 31.82 -2.39 -4.70
C HIS A 128 30.78 -3.49 -4.48
N GLN A 129 29.65 -3.19 -3.84
CA GLN A 129 28.43 -3.93 -4.12
C GLN A 129 27.81 -3.32 -5.38
N GLY A 130 28.43 -3.64 -6.53
CA GLY A 130 27.82 -3.40 -7.83
C GLY A 130 26.57 -4.28 -7.95
N GLY A 131 25.41 -3.63 -8.08
CA GLY A 131 24.14 -4.32 -8.32
C GLY A 131 24.29 -5.30 -9.48
N LYS A 132 24.06 -6.59 -9.19
CA LYS A 132 24.25 -7.69 -10.14
C LYS A 132 23.30 -7.49 -11.34
N LYS A 133 23.85 -7.26 -12.54
CA LYS A 133 23.05 -7.10 -13.78
C LYS A 133 22.16 -8.33 -14.01
N TRP A 134 20.86 -8.12 -14.23
CA TRP A 134 19.83 -9.15 -14.39
C TRP A 134 19.67 -9.55 -15.86
N CYS A 135 19.65 -10.85 -16.15
CA CYS A 135 19.36 -11.40 -17.48
C CYS A 135 17.90 -11.87 -17.56
N GLY A 136 17.10 -11.29 -18.46
CA GLY A 136 15.70 -11.69 -18.68
C GLY A 136 15.52 -13.09 -19.27
N TYR A 137 16.52 -13.58 -20.02
CA TYR A 137 16.43 -14.84 -20.75
C TYR A 137 16.61 -16.08 -19.88
N CYS A 138 17.56 -16.04 -18.93
CA CYS A 138 17.83 -17.17 -18.03
C CYS A 138 17.42 -16.91 -16.57
N LYS A 139 16.91 -15.70 -16.28
CA LYS A 139 16.47 -15.24 -14.94
C LYS A 139 17.57 -15.38 -13.88
N LYS A 140 18.83 -15.12 -14.27
CA LYS A 140 20.00 -15.11 -13.37
C LYS A 140 20.69 -13.76 -13.41
N ASN A 141 21.36 -13.42 -12.32
CA ASN A 141 22.13 -12.19 -12.20
C ASN A 141 23.61 -12.44 -12.62
N ASN A 142 24.39 -11.36 -12.72
CA ASN A 142 25.84 -11.30 -13.04
C ASN A 142 26.24 -11.26 -14.53
N HIS A 143 25.29 -11.19 -15.47
CA HIS A 143 25.60 -11.01 -16.89
C HIS A 143 24.42 -10.33 -17.61
N THR A 144 24.68 -9.75 -18.77
CA THR A 144 23.66 -9.14 -19.65
C THR A 144 23.08 -10.15 -20.63
N GLU A 145 21.96 -9.82 -21.29
CA GLU A 145 21.31 -10.75 -22.24
C GLU A 145 22.18 -11.13 -23.44
N THR A 146 23.12 -10.28 -23.84
CA THR A 146 24.09 -10.52 -24.91
C THR A 146 25.21 -11.48 -24.51
N GLU A 147 25.46 -11.63 -23.22
CA GLU A 147 26.50 -12.50 -22.64
C GLU A 147 25.91 -13.84 -22.17
N CYS A 148 24.63 -14.09 -22.42
CA CYS A 148 23.92 -15.27 -21.95
C CYS A 148 24.22 -16.49 -22.82
N LEU A 149 25.09 -17.39 -22.32
CA LEU A 149 25.44 -18.67 -22.96
C LEU A 149 24.23 -19.57 -23.32
N LYS A 150 23.10 -19.42 -22.61
CA LYS A 150 21.87 -20.16 -22.95
C LYS A 150 21.19 -19.65 -24.22
N LYS A 151 21.43 -18.41 -24.63
CA LYS A 151 20.89 -17.82 -25.86
C LYS A 151 21.62 -18.38 -27.09
N GLN A 152 22.94 -18.55 -27.02
CA GLN A 152 23.77 -19.08 -28.11
C GLN A 152 23.48 -20.56 -28.46
N LYS A 153 23.07 -21.39 -27.49
CA LYS A 153 22.75 -22.82 -27.75
C LYS A 153 21.42 -23.09 -28.49
N LYS A 154 20.62 -22.07 -28.81
CA LYS A 154 19.41 -22.23 -29.63
C LYS A 154 19.66 -22.05 -31.12
N ASP A 155 20.72 -21.33 -31.49
CA ASP A 155 21.00 -21.01 -32.88
C ASP A 155 21.83 -22.12 -33.57
N ASP A 156 22.56 -22.93 -32.81
CA ASP A 156 23.45 -23.99 -33.33
C ASP A 156 22.80 -25.39 -33.44
N ARG A 157 21.49 -25.53 -33.20
CA ARG A 157 20.76 -26.82 -33.39
C ARG A 157 20.02 -26.91 -34.73
N GLY A 158 20.38 -26.07 -35.68
CA GLY A 158 19.86 -26.06 -37.04
C GLY A 158 20.94 -26.29 -38.08
N SER A 159 21.71 -27.38 -38.01
CA SER A 159 22.37 -27.95 -39.19
C SER A 159 23.02 -29.30 -38.86
N HIS A 160 22.39 -30.41 -39.25
CA HIS A 160 23.02 -31.65 -39.72
C HIS A 160 21.92 -32.58 -40.30
N ASN A 161 21.65 -32.36 -41.60
CA ASN A 161 21.37 -33.29 -42.71
C ASN A 161 20.42 -34.52 -42.54
N ALA A 162 19.31 -34.42 -43.28
CA ALA A 162 18.80 -35.31 -44.34
C ALA A 162 18.85 -36.86 -44.20
N SER A 163 17.66 -37.46 -44.16
CA SER A 163 17.11 -38.61 -44.93
C SER A 163 15.90 -39.11 -44.10
N GLU A 164 14.71 -39.44 -44.58
CA GLU A 164 14.29 -40.06 -45.82
C GLU A 164 12.75 -39.97 -45.90
N ALA A 165 12.22 -40.12 -47.10
CA ALA A 165 10.83 -39.86 -47.47
C ALA A 165 9.83 -40.95 -47.05
N ALA A 166 8.56 -40.61 -47.29
CA ALA A 166 7.50 -41.47 -47.87
C ALA A 166 6.27 -41.80 -46.99
N THR A 167 5.11 -41.38 -47.53
CA THR A 167 3.81 -42.14 -47.61
C THR A 167 3.02 -42.32 -46.31
N THR A 168 1.68 -42.36 -46.22
CA THR A 168 0.50 -42.16 -47.08
C THR A 168 -0.72 -42.37 -46.15
N VAL A 169 -1.67 -41.43 -46.13
CA VAL A 169 -3.16 -41.50 -45.99
C VAL A 169 -3.84 -42.42 -44.94
N MET A 170 -5.01 -41.93 -44.48
CA MET A 170 -6.21 -42.62 -43.94
C MET A 170 -6.34 -42.62 -42.40
N GLU A 171 -7.46 -42.31 -41.75
CA GLU A 171 -8.81 -41.88 -42.16
C GLU A 171 -9.52 -41.41 -40.87
N ASP A 172 -10.35 -40.37 -40.98
CA ASP A 172 -11.39 -40.01 -40.01
C ASP A 172 -12.48 -41.08 -40.01
N VAL A 173 -12.75 -41.81 -38.91
CA VAL A 173 -14.11 -42.32 -38.66
C VAL A 173 -14.39 -42.64 -37.17
N TRP A 174 -15.59 -42.21 -36.73
CA TRP A 174 -16.42 -42.67 -35.60
C TRP A 174 -16.41 -41.89 -34.28
N LEU A 175 -17.19 -40.80 -34.33
CA LEU A 175 -18.09 -40.35 -33.27
C LEU A 175 -19.25 -41.37 -33.08
N VAL A 176 -19.80 -41.46 -31.85
CA VAL A 176 -21.16 -41.88 -31.43
C VAL A 176 -21.30 -43.16 -30.57
N ASP A 177 -21.79 -42.88 -29.36
CA ASP A 177 -22.60 -43.63 -28.36
C ASP A 177 -22.12 -44.91 -27.66
N SER A 178 -22.06 -44.80 -26.32
CA SER A 178 -22.46 -45.83 -25.35
C SER A 178 -23.05 -45.16 -24.11
#